data_AF-A0A1I2J4Q6-F1
#
_entry.id   AF-A0A1I2J4Q6-F1
#
_cell.length_a   1.000
_cell.length_b   1.000
_cell.length_c   1.000
_cell.angle_alpha   90.00
_cell.angle_beta   90.00
_cell.angle_gamma   90.00
#
_symmetry.space_group_name_H-M   'P 1'
#
loop_
_entity.id
_entity.type
_entity.pdbx_description
1 polymer ?
#
loop_
_entity_poly.entity_id
_entity_poly.type
_entity_poly.pdbx_seq_one_letter_code
_entity_poly.pdbx_strand_id
1 'polypeptide(L)'
;MSLITEISLKKEEIEQKSSPLEVLFFNYLSNDSLHIDFGNKSLSNIEKIACNVFTKSDSNLSEIIAKEQKADSTFELHYCNNLIELSAMVLADPDFEQDNLKNYLNKASLKEGFILSRFANDIELTKNLKVADSIDNLVKQSYLTEDSSDYPKIIIEALKQADDLMDVFVIEKCFEKLVDIHPVVDNKKKVVLLFDAIDSYNDKFELKIKRRIFSFIFIVLALIGSLIAYVIPTFWNKYNLEPLTVVTQIVFSFLLLALTSYFFLFHKIEDNKSLLTRYINKRLVKVNRNLNIDLTEINKIREDFKHE
;
A
#
# COMPACT_ATOMS: atom_id res chain seq x y z
N MET A 1 -13.95 -16.70 -1.61
CA MET A 1 -13.45 -15.81 -0.54
C MET A 1 -11.95 -15.68 -0.74
N SER A 2 -11.33 -14.52 -0.50
CA SER A 2 -9.87 -14.39 -0.67
C SER A 2 -9.15 -14.85 0.60
N LEU A 3 -7.95 -15.43 0.49
CA LEU A 3 -7.14 -15.85 1.64
C LEU A 3 -6.86 -14.68 2.59
N ILE A 4 -6.63 -13.48 2.06
CA ILE A 4 -6.45 -12.25 2.85
C ILE A 4 -7.68 -11.98 3.72
N THR A 5 -8.88 -12.15 3.16
CA THR A 5 -10.13 -11.98 3.91
C THR A 5 -10.26 -13.01 5.03
N GLU A 6 -9.84 -14.25 4.79
CA GLU A 6 -9.88 -15.31 5.81
C GLU A 6 -8.87 -15.04 6.95
N ILE A 7 -7.67 -14.56 6.61
CA ILE A 7 -6.67 -14.14 7.61
C ILE A 7 -7.21 -12.98 8.46
N SER A 8 -7.77 -11.94 7.83
CA SER A 8 -8.32 -10.79 8.56
C SER A 8 -9.47 -11.17 9.50
N LEU A 9 -10.39 -12.04 9.05
CA LEU A 9 -11.49 -12.51 9.90
C LEU A 9 -10.98 -13.33 11.09
N LYS A 10 -9.96 -14.17 10.88
CA LYS A 10 -9.35 -14.97 11.95
C LYS A 10 -8.61 -14.09 12.96
N LYS A 11 -7.92 -13.05 12.50
CA LYS A 11 -7.31 -12.02 13.35
C LYS A 11 -8.36 -11.36 14.26
N GLU A 12 -9.45 -10.84 13.68
CA GLU A 12 -10.53 -10.20 14.44
C GLU A 12 -11.14 -11.14 15.49
N GLU A 13 -11.30 -12.43 15.16
CA GLU A 13 -11.84 -13.42 16.08
C GLU A 13 -10.92 -13.68 17.29
N ILE A 14 -9.62 -13.82 17.04
CA ILE A 14 -8.62 -14.10 18.08
C ILE A 14 -8.37 -12.87 18.93
N GLU A 15 -8.24 -11.69 18.32
CA GLU A 15 -7.95 -10.42 19.01
C GLU A 15 -8.98 -10.10 20.11
N GLN A 16 -10.25 -10.48 19.91
CA GLN A 16 -11.30 -10.31 20.92
C GLN A 16 -11.14 -11.19 22.16
N LYS A 17 -10.39 -12.30 22.06
CA LYS A 17 -10.16 -13.28 23.13
C LYS A 17 -8.75 -13.18 23.72
N SER A 18 -7.82 -12.56 23.00
CA SER A 18 -6.42 -12.41 23.39
C SER A 18 -6.22 -11.54 24.62
N SER A 19 -5.12 -11.80 25.32
CA SER A 19 -4.74 -11.00 26.48
C SER A 19 -4.25 -9.61 26.05
N PRO A 20 -4.35 -8.57 26.90
CA PRO A 20 -3.83 -7.24 26.58
C PRO A 20 -2.34 -7.24 26.24
N LEU A 21 -1.56 -8.10 26.89
CA LEU A 21 -0.12 -8.23 26.66
C LEU A 21 0.19 -8.82 25.28
N GLU A 22 -0.60 -9.81 24.86
CA GLU A 22 -0.49 -10.45 23.55
C GLU A 22 -0.87 -9.51 22.41
N VAL A 23 -1.97 -8.77 22.57
CA VAL A 23 -2.36 -7.69 21.65
C VAL A 23 -1.25 -6.64 21.55
N LEU A 24 -0.66 -6.25 22.69
CA LEU A 24 0.43 -5.27 22.69
C LEU A 24 1.64 -5.77 21.92
N PHE A 25 2.05 -7.02 22.13
CA PHE A 25 3.19 -7.60 21.45
C PHE A 25 2.95 -7.79 19.95
N PHE A 26 1.74 -8.24 19.57
CA PHE A 26 1.33 -8.35 18.16
C PHE A 26 1.45 -7.01 17.43
N ASN A 27 0.97 -5.92 18.06
CA ASN A 27 1.03 -4.58 17.49
C ASN A 27 2.47 -4.07 17.37
N TYR A 28 3.30 -4.33 18.40
CA TYR A 28 4.72 -4.02 18.34
C TYR A 28 5.40 -4.69 17.14
N LEU A 29 5.18 -5.98 16.94
CA LEU A 29 5.73 -6.73 15.80
C LEU A 29 5.19 -6.24 14.45
N SER A 30 3.95 -5.77 14.41
CA SER A 30 3.29 -5.26 13.20
C SER A 30 3.64 -3.80 12.87
N ASN A 31 4.42 -3.12 13.72
CA ASN A 31 4.67 -1.67 13.66
C ASN A 31 3.40 -0.80 13.73
N ASP A 32 2.31 -1.33 14.28
CA ASP A 32 1.09 -0.58 14.49
C ASP A 32 1.22 0.25 15.77
N SER A 33 1.07 1.58 15.65
CA SER A 33 1.14 2.47 16.80
C SER A 33 -0.16 2.40 17.59
N LEU A 34 -0.12 1.86 18.81
CA LEU A 34 -1.25 1.84 19.72
C LEU A 34 -0.90 2.40 21.10
N HIS A 35 -1.80 3.24 21.61
CA HIS A 35 -1.88 3.55 23.02
C HIS A 35 -2.84 2.56 23.66
N ILE A 36 -2.31 1.60 24.42
CA ILE A 36 -3.15 0.68 25.21
C ILE A 36 -3.39 1.30 26.59
N ASP A 37 -4.66 1.47 26.93
CA ASP A 37 -5.09 1.79 28.29
C ASP A 37 -5.24 0.48 29.09
N PHE A 38 -4.28 0.21 29.97
CA PHE A 38 -4.35 -0.93 30.89
C PHE A 38 -5.40 -0.75 32.00
N GLY A 39 -6.08 0.41 32.03
CA GLY A 39 -7.04 0.78 33.06
C GLY A 39 -6.40 0.88 34.44
N ASN A 40 -7.22 0.87 35.49
CA ASN A 40 -6.78 0.90 36.90
C ASN A 40 -6.26 -0.47 37.41
N LYS A 41 -5.74 -1.35 36.54
CA LYS A 41 -5.25 -2.67 36.96
C LYS A 41 -3.83 -2.55 37.55
N SER A 42 -3.61 -3.23 38.67
CA SER A 42 -2.26 -3.37 39.25
C SER A 42 -1.44 -4.32 38.38
N LEU A 43 -0.66 -3.77 37.45
CA LEU A 43 0.25 -4.54 36.60
C LEU A 43 1.38 -5.17 37.43
N SER A 44 1.72 -6.42 37.09
CA SER A 44 2.94 -7.08 37.54
C SER A 44 4.19 -6.36 37.03
N ASN A 45 5.36 -6.73 37.55
CA ASN A 45 6.63 -6.15 37.13
C ASN A 45 6.93 -6.44 35.66
N ILE A 46 6.73 -7.68 35.22
CA ILE A 46 6.99 -8.09 33.84
C ILE A 46 6.04 -7.40 32.86
N GLU A 47 4.76 -7.26 33.22
CA GLU A 47 3.79 -6.50 32.41
C GLU A 47 4.20 -5.03 32.29
N LYS A 48 4.69 -4.39 33.36
CA LYS A 48 5.19 -3.00 33.29
C LYS A 48 6.37 -2.87 32.33
N ILE A 49 7.30 -3.82 32.37
CA ILE A 49 8.46 -3.85 31.46
C ILE A 49 7.97 -4.01 30.03
N ALA A 50 7.11 -5.00 29.76
CA ALA A 50 6.53 -5.25 28.45
C ALA A 50 5.76 -4.04 27.90
N CYS A 51 4.93 -3.40 28.72
CA CYS A 51 4.25 -2.15 28.38
C CYS A 51 5.25 -1.09 27.91
N ASN A 52 6.32 -0.89 28.66
CA ASN A 52 7.30 0.15 28.36
C ASN A 52 8.03 -0.12 27.04
N VAL A 53 8.53 -1.35 26.83
CA VAL A 53 9.31 -1.68 25.63
C VAL A 53 8.47 -1.78 24.38
N PHE A 54 7.29 -2.41 24.44
CA PHE A 54 6.43 -2.58 23.26
C PHE A 54 5.75 -1.26 22.84
N THR A 55 5.51 -0.33 23.77
CA THR A 55 5.03 1.02 23.44
C THR A 55 6.15 2.03 23.15
N LYS A 56 7.42 1.62 23.27
CA LYS A 56 8.60 2.49 23.11
C LYS A 56 8.55 3.73 24.03
N SER A 57 8.11 3.54 25.27
CA SER A 57 8.08 4.58 26.30
C SER A 57 9.47 4.77 26.94
N ASP A 58 9.81 6.01 27.29
CA ASP A 58 11.11 6.39 27.88
C ASP A 58 11.13 6.24 29.42
N SER A 59 10.27 5.41 30.01
CA SER A 59 10.23 5.25 31.45
C SER A 59 11.45 4.44 31.93
N ASN A 60 12.17 4.95 32.94
CA ASN A 60 13.30 4.23 33.53
C ASN A 60 12.80 3.09 34.44
N LEU A 61 12.95 1.84 33.98
CA LEU A 61 12.55 0.63 34.70
C LEU A 61 13.73 -0.22 35.17
N SER A 62 14.96 0.32 35.18
CA SER A 62 16.19 -0.42 35.50
C SER A 62 16.13 -1.19 36.82
N GLU A 63 15.55 -0.61 37.87
CA GLU A 63 15.39 -1.30 39.16
C GLU A 63 14.43 -2.50 39.10
N ILE A 64 13.36 -2.39 38.32
CA ILE A 64 12.37 -3.46 38.15
C ILE A 64 12.97 -4.59 37.31
N ILE A 65 13.65 -4.24 36.22
CA ILE A 65 14.37 -5.19 35.35
C ILE A 65 15.40 -5.98 36.16
N ALA A 66 16.27 -5.28 36.91
CA ALA A 66 17.29 -5.92 37.75
C ALA A 66 16.70 -6.81 38.87
N LYS A 67 15.46 -6.55 39.29
CA LYS A 67 14.76 -7.40 40.26
C LYS A 67 14.29 -8.69 39.63
N GLU A 68 13.67 -8.63 38.44
CA GLU A 68 13.23 -9.82 37.71
C GLU A 68 14.42 -10.67 37.24
N GLN A 69 15.51 -10.05 36.78
CA GLN A 69 16.75 -10.74 36.38
C GLN A 69 17.43 -11.52 37.52
N LYS A 70 17.21 -11.12 38.79
CA LYS A 70 17.73 -11.82 39.97
C LYS A 70 16.81 -12.92 40.48
N ALA A 71 15.60 -13.05 39.90
CA ALA A 71 14.70 -14.13 40.24
C ALA A 71 15.28 -15.48 39.81
N ASP A 72 14.84 -16.55 40.47
CA ASP A 72 15.30 -17.90 40.16
C ASP A 72 14.71 -18.36 38.81
N SER A 73 15.56 -18.50 37.80
CA SER A 73 15.17 -18.92 36.45
C SER A 73 14.77 -20.40 36.36
N THR A 74 14.96 -21.18 37.43
CA THR A 74 14.50 -22.59 37.49
C THR A 74 13.02 -22.71 37.81
N PHE A 75 12.36 -21.62 38.22
CA PHE A 75 10.91 -21.62 38.46
C PHE A 75 10.13 -21.76 37.15
N GLU A 76 9.11 -22.60 37.16
CA GLU A 76 8.30 -22.88 35.96
C GLU A 76 7.61 -21.62 35.40
N LEU A 77 7.22 -20.69 36.28
CA LEU A 77 6.57 -19.43 35.95
C LEU A 77 7.55 -18.27 35.71
N HIS A 78 8.83 -18.56 35.50
CA HIS A 78 9.81 -17.53 35.18
C HIS A 78 9.60 -16.98 33.76
N TYR A 79 9.83 -15.67 33.57
CA TYR A 79 9.58 -14.99 32.29
C TYR A 79 10.34 -15.60 31.11
N CYS A 80 11.50 -16.20 31.37
CA CYS A 80 12.31 -16.84 30.34
C CYS A 80 11.65 -18.05 29.67
N ASN A 81 10.55 -18.57 30.24
CA ASN A 81 9.81 -19.70 29.69
C ASN A 81 8.61 -19.26 28.82
N ASN A 82 8.28 -17.96 28.81
CA ASN A 82 7.19 -17.40 28.02
C ASN A 82 7.74 -16.53 26.88
N LEU A 83 7.30 -16.78 25.64
CA LEU A 83 7.78 -16.07 24.45
C LEU A 83 7.68 -14.54 24.61
N ILE A 84 6.51 -14.06 25.05
CA ILE A 84 6.19 -12.63 25.07
C ILE A 84 6.96 -11.93 26.17
N GLU A 85 7.02 -12.54 27.35
CA GLU A 85 7.73 -11.98 28.50
C GLU A 85 9.25 -11.99 28.28
N LEU A 86 9.81 -13.07 27.73
CA LEU A 86 11.20 -13.12 27.30
C LEU A 86 11.50 -12.06 26.23
N SER A 87 10.60 -11.89 25.25
CA SER A 87 10.74 -10.84 24.23
C SER A 87 10.81 -9.45 24.83
N ALA A 88 9.99 -9.17 25.85
CA ALA A 88 10.02 -7.91 26.57
C ALA A 88 11.36 -7.68 27.28
N MET A 89 11.90 -8.72 27.94
CA MET A 89 13.18 -8.63 28.65
C MET A 89 14.36 -8.47 27.69
N VAL A 90 14.37 -9.22 26.58
CA VAL A 90 15.40 -9.09 25.53
C VAL A 90 15.41 -7.69 24.93
N LEU A 91 14.25 -7.05 24.73
CA LEU A 91 14.19 -5.66 24.27
C LEU A 91 14.63 -4.65 25.33
N ALA A 92 14.45 -4.96 26.60
CA ALA A 92 14.82 -4.09 27.71
C ALA A 92 16.33 -4.11 27.98
N ASP A 93 16.95 -5.29 27.93
CA ASP A 93 18.37 -5.51 28.18
C ASP A 93 18.93 -6.67 27.31
N PRO A 94 19.21 -6.41 26.02
CA PRO A 94 19.62 -7.44 25.08
C PRO A 94 20.91 -8.16 25.47
N ASP A 95 21.84 -7.47 26.15
CA ASP A 95 23.15 -8.00 26.50
C ASP A 95 23.05 -9.00 27.65
N PHE A 96 22.23 -8.72 28.65
CA PHE A 96 22.03 -9.62 29.79
C PHE A 96 21.26 -10.88 29.39
N GLU A 97 20.25 -10.75 28.52
CA GLU A 97 19.31 -11.83 28.23
C GLU A 97 19.81 -12.87 27.22
N GLN A 98 21.04 -12.74 26.70
CA GLN A 98 21.60 -13.65 25.70
C GLN A 98 21.56 -15.12 26.10
N ASP A 99 21.88 -15.43 27.36
CA ASP A 99 21.87 -16.81 27.86
C ASP A 99 20.44 -17.36 27.98
N ASN A 100 19.49 -16.54 28.45
CA ASN A 100 18.08 -16.92 28.55
C ASN A 100 17.47 -17.14 27.16
N LEU A 101 17.77 -16.24 26.23
CA LEU A 101 17.35 -16.33 24.84
C LEU A 101 17.87 -17.61 24.18
N LYS A 102 19.16 -17.91 24.34
CA LYS A 102 19.77 -19.13 23.81
C LYS A 102 19.15 -20.39 24.43
N ASN A 103 18.90 -20.38 25.74
CA ASN A 103 18.26 -21.49 26.43
C ASN A 103 16.83 -21.74 25.95
N TYR A 104 16.09 -20.67 25.69
CA TYR A 104 14.75 -20.74 25.13
C TYR A 104 14.75 -21.31 23.70
N LEU A 105 15.63 -20.78 22.83
CA LEU A 105 15.76 -21.23 21.43
C LEU A 105 16.11 -22.72 21.31
N ASN A 106 16.82 -23.31 22.27
CA ASN A 106 17.12 -24.76 22.28
C ASN A 106 15.86 -25.65 22.39
N LYS A 107 14.75 -25.10 22.89
CA LYS A 107 13.48 -25.81 23.07
C LYS A 107 12.36 -25.27 22.18
N ALA A 108 12.56 -24.07 21.64
CA ALA A 108 11.58 -23.36 20.83
C ALA A 108 11.21 -24.12 19.54
N SER A 109 9.96 -23.94 19.15
CA SER A 109 9.45 -24.26 17.81
C SER A 109 10.02 -23.30 16.76
N LEU A 110 9.88 -23.67 15.49
CA LEU A 110 10.35 -22.84 14.38
C LEU A 110 9.59 -21.50 14.31
N LYS A 111 8.30 -21.47 14.63
CA LYS A 111 7.49 -20.25 14.69
C LYS A 111 7.92 -19.31 15.80
N GLU A 112 8.25 -19.83 16.99
CA GLU A 112 8.77 -19.02 18.10
C GLU A 112 10.13 -18.42 17.77
N GLY A 113 11.06 -19.23 17.22
CA GLY A 113 12.34 -18.73 16.75
C GLY A 113 12.21 -17.68 15.64
N PHE A 114 11.23 -17.87 14.75
CA PHE A 114 10.89 -16.87 13.74
C PHE A 114 10.41 -15.56 14.34
N ILE A 115 9.53 -15.58 15.34
CA ILE A 115 9.05 -14.37 16.01
C ILE A 115 10.23 -13.63 16.65
N LEU A 116 11.09 -14.33 17.39
CA LEU A 116 12.26 -13.73 18.02
C LEU A 116 13.22 -13.09 17.00
N SER A 117 13.40 -13.72 15.83
CA SER A 117 14.24 -13.19 14.74
C SER A 117 13.75 -11.86 14.15
N ARG A 118 12.51 -11.42 14.47
CA ARG A 118 11.97 -10.15 13.96
C ARG A 118 12.47 -8.91 14.67
N PHE A 119 13.01 -9.05 15.87
CA PHE A 119 13.48 -7.92 16.66
C PHE A 119 14.86 -8.15 17.29
N ALA A 120 15.28 -9.40 17.49
CA ALA A 120 16.61 -9.71 17.97
C ALA A 120 17.56 -9.97 16.79
N ASN A 121 18.49 -9.04 16.56
CA ASN A 121 19.39 -9.04 15.39
C ASN A 121 20.31 -10.27 15.31
N ASP A 122 20.60 -10.91 16.44
CA ASP A 122 21.57 -12.01 16.52
C ASP A 122 20.93 -13.40 16.26
N ILE A 123 19.62 -13.45 16.01
CA ILE A 123 18.90 -14.71 15.79
C ILE A 123 18.78 -14.98 14.29
N GLU A 124 19.60 -15.90 13.79
CA GLU A 124 19.39 -16.48 12.47
C GLU A 124 18.34 -17.59 12.50
N LEU A 125 17.38 -17.53 11.58
CA LEU A 125 16.40 -18.59 11.40
C LEU A 125 17.10 -19.82 10.79
N THR A 126 17.34 -20.85 11.60
CA THR A 126 18.04 -22.07 11.15
C THR A 126 17.11 -23.25 10.95
N LYS A 127 17.54 -24.20 10.10
CA LYS A 127 16.82 -25.48 9.86
C LYS A 127 16.84 -26.43 11.06
N ASN A 128 17.55 -26.10 12.14
CA ASN A 128 17.72 -26.96 13.30
C ASN A 128 16.59 -26.81 14.33
N LEU A 129 15.77 -25.76 14.20
CA LEU A 129 14.60 -25.57 15.06
C LEU A 129 13.52 -26.63 14.77
N LYS A 130 12.74 -26.95 15.80
CA LYS A 130 11.75 -28.02 15.75
C LYS A 130 10.53 -27.57 14.92
N VAL A 131 10.17 -28.38 13.93
CA VAL A 131 8.89 -28.27 13.21
C VAL A 131 7.86 -29.14 13.93
N ALA A 132 6.94 -28.53 14.66
CA ALA A 132 5.97 -29.23 15.49
C ALA A 132 4.54 -29.21 14.89
N ASP A 133 4.12 -28.11 14.27
CA ASP A 133 2.76 -27.91 13.78
C ASP A 133 2.68 -27.42 12.31
N SER A 134 1.47 -27.13 11.81
CA SER A 134 1.28 -26.65 10.44
C SER A 134 1.81 -25.23 10.21
N ILE A 135 1.90 -24.42 11.26
CA ILE A 135 2.40 -23.05 11.23
C ILE A 135 3.92 -23.07 11.12
N ASP A 136 4.60 -23.93 11.88
CA ASP A 136 6.03 -24.20 11.72
C ASP A 136 6.36 -24.67 10.29
N ASN A 137 5.53 -25.56 9.74
CA ASN A 137 5.73 -26.03 8.37
C ASN A 137 5.57 -24.89 7.35
N LEU A 138 4.62 -23.97 7.58
CA LEU A 138 4.44 -22.78 6.77
C LEU A 138 5.67 -21.86 6.83
N VAL A 139 6.26 -21.65 8.01
CA VAL A 139 7.52 -20.87 8.17
C VAL A 139 8.65 -21.52 7.40
N LYS A 140 8.83 -22.83 7.55
CA LYS A 140 9.86 -23.57 6.82
C LYS A 140 9.73 -23.39 5.32
N GLN A 141 8.51 -23.53 4.79
CA GLN A 141 8.28 -23.39 3.36
C GLN A 141 8.51 -21.97 2.83
N SER A 142 8.06 -20.98 3.58
CA SER A 142 8.11 -19.57 3.15
C SER A 142 9.52 -18.98 3.25
N TYR A 143 10.26 -19.31 4.31
CA TYR A 143 11.53 -18.64 4.65
C TYR A 143 12.78 -19.52 4.54
N LEU A 144 12.67 -20.85 4.57
CA LEU A 144 13.84 -21.74 4.54
C LEU A 144 13.99 -22.53 3.24
N THR A 145 12.88 -22.96 2.64
CA THR A 145 12.90 -23.67 1.35
C THR A 145 12.44 -22.80 0.19
N GLU A 146 11.73 -21.70 0.46
CA GLU A 146 11.15 -20.81 -0.55
C GLU A 146 10.29 -21.58 -1.57
N ASP A 147 9.52 -22.55 -1.08
CA ASP A 147 8.66 -23.40 -1.90
C ASP A 147 7.23 -22.87 -1.86
N SER A 148 6.75 -22.41 -3.00
CA SER A 148 5.42 -21.84 -3.15
C SER A 148 4.38 -22.84 -3.65
N SER A 149 4.72 -24.12 -3.78
CA SER A 149 3.78 -25.15 -4.21
C SER A 149 2.68 -25.38 -3.17
N ASP A 150 1.43 -25.48 -3.62
CA ASP A 150 0.25 -25.73 -2.77
C ASP A 150 0.06 -24.77 -1.57
N TYR A 151 0.65 -23.57 -1.63
CA TYR A 151 0.60 -22.59 -0.54
C TYR A 151 -0.83 -22.26 -0.04
N PRO A 152 -1.89 -22.21 -0.88
CA PRO A 152 -3.24 -21.92 -0.38
C PRO A 152 -3.73 -22.98 0.62
N LYS A 153 -3.42 -24.25 0.37
CA LYS A 153 -3.83 -25.36 1.24
C LYS A 153 -3.12 -25.26 2.59
N ILE A 154 -1.83 -24.97 2.55
CA ILE A 154 -0.96 -24.93 3.74
C ILE A 154 -1.32 -23.75 4.63
N ILE A 155 -1.65 -22.60 4.04
CA ILE A 155 -2.18 -21.45 4.78
C ILE A 155 -3.54 -21.75 5.41
N ILE A 156 -4.45 -22.42 4.70
CA ILE A 156 -5.76 -22.79 5.27
C ILE A 156 -5.58 -23.77 6.44
N GLU A 157 -4.64 -24.71 6.34
CA GLU A 157 -4.31 -25.63 7.43
C GLU A 157 -3.67 -24.92 8.63
N ALA A 158 -2.81 -23.92 8.40
CA ALA A 158 -2.25 -23.06 9.44
C ALA A 158 -3.34 -22.20 10.12
N LEU A 159 -4.21 -21.55 9.35
CA LEU A 159 -5.32 -20.73 9.88
C LEU A 159 -6.29 -21.53 10.74
N LYS A 160 -6.50 -22.82 10.43
CA LYS A 160 -7.36 -23.69 11.26
C LYS A 160 -6.72 -24.03 12.61
N GLN A 161 -5.39 -24.03 12.69
CA GLN A 161 -4.64 -24.32 13.91
C GLN A 161 -4.26 -23.05 14.69
N ALA A 162 -4.37 -21.88 14.07
CA ALA A 162 -4.10 -20.62 14.74
C ALA A 162 -5.05 -20.41 15.92
N ASP A 163 -4.46 -20.38 17.11
CA ASP A 163 -5.18 -20.25 18.38
C ASP A 163 -4.86 -18.91 19.08
N ASP A 164 -3.74 -18.28 18.76
CA ASP A 164 -3.30 -16.99 19.32
C ASP A 164 -2.87 -15.97 18.24
N LEU A 165 -2.60 -14.73 18.65
CA LEU A 165 -2.19 -13.66 17.72
C LEU A 165 -0.78 -13.86 17.16
N MET A 166 0.08 -14.58 17.87
CA MET A 166 1.44 -14.86 17.40
C MET A 166 1.39 -15.80 16.20
N ASP A 167 0.52 -16.81 16.25
CA ASP A 167 0.22 -17.69 15.13
C ASP A 167 -0.29 -16.90 13.92
N VAL A 168 -1.24 -15.98 14.12
CA VAL A 168 -1.77 -15.12 13.06
C VAL A 168 -0.68 -14.24 12.46
N PHE A 169 0.16 -13.62 13.28
CA PHE A 169 1.28 -12.81 12.84
C PHE A 169 2.24 -13.62 11.95
N VAL A 170 2.59 -14.84 12.39
CA VAL A 170 3.45 -15.74 11.62
C VAL A 170 2.82 -16.08 10.27
N ILE A 171 1.52 -16.38 10.24
CA ILE A 171 0.78 -16.68 9.00
C ILE A 171 0.76 -15.48 8.07
N GLU A 172 0.49 -14.27 8.56
CA GLU A 172 0.53 -13.03 7.78
C GLU A 172 1.90 -12.84 7.11
N LYS A 173 2.98 -12.97 7.88
CA LYS A 173 4.35 -12.81 7.36
C LYS A 173 4.79 -13.92 6.42
N CYS A 174 4.28 -15.13 6.59
CA CYS A 174 4.49 -16.21 5.63
C CYS A 174 3.71 -15.97 4.34
N PHE A 175 2.46 -15.52 4.43
CA PHE A 175 1.66 -15.18 3.26
C PHE A 175 2.29 -14.06 2.43
N GLU A 176 2.74 -12.97 3.06
CA GLU A 176 3.48 -11.88 2.40
C GLU A 176 4.68 -12.44 1.62
N LYS A 177 5.55 -13.21 2.29
CA LYS A 177 6.75 -13.79 1.68
C LYS A 177 6.44 -14.78 0.55
N LEU A 178 5.39 -15.61 0.69
CA LEU A 178 4.97 -16.55 -0.34
C LEU A 178 4.38 -15.84 -1.55
N VAL A 179 3.63 -14.74 -1.35
CA VAL A 179 3.16 -13.89 -2.45
C VAL A 179 4.33 -13.31 -3.23
N ASP A 180 5.41 -12.93 -2.54
CA ASP A 180 6.62 -12.41 -3.19
C ASP A 180 7.37 -13.47 -4.02
N ILE A 181 7.36 -14.74 -3.58
CA ILE A 181 8.08 -15.85 -4.24
C ILE A 181 7.23 -16.56 -5.31
N HIS A 182 5.90 -16.51 -5.22
CA HIS A 182 5.03 -17.34 -6.07
C HIS A 182 5.15 -17.00 -7.57
N PRO A 183 5.49 -17.97 -8.44
CA PRO A 183 5.76 -17.75 -9.87
C PRO A 183 4.52 -17.38 -10.69
N VAL A 184 3.32 -17.49 -10.10
CA VAL A 184 2.06 -17.05 -10.70
C VAL A 184 1.41 -16.04 -9.77
N VAL A 185 1.92 -14.81 -9.74
CA VAL A 185 1.25 -13.67 -10.36
C VAL A 185 2.32 -12.62 -10.55
N ASP A 186 2.58 -12.30 -11.81
CA ASP A 186 3.28 -11.10 -12.23
C ASP A 186 2.41 -9.90 -11.79
N ASN A 187 2.36 -9.61 -10.48
CA ASN A 187 1.55 -8.55 -9.89
C ASN A 187 2.00 -7.22 -10.49
N LYS A 188 3.30 -7.09 -10.77
CA LYS A 188 3.89 -6.04 -11.61
C LYS A 188 3.22 -5.98 -12.97
N LYS A 189 3.15 -7.08 -13.73
CA LYS A 189 2.43 -7.10 -15.01
C LYS A 189 0.91 -6.92 -14.92
N LYS A 190 0.23 -7.39 -13.87
CA LYS A 190 -1.21 -7.15 -13.67
C LYS A 190 -1.49 -5.68 -13.34
N VAL A 191 -0.66 -5.07 -12.49
CA VAL A 191 -0.71 -3.64 -12.16
C VAL A 191 -0.36 -2.81 -13.40
N VAL A 192 0.65 -3.20 -14.18
CA VAL A 192 0.98 -2.59 -15.48
C VAL A 192 -0.18 -2.74 -16.47
N LEU A 193 -0.79 -3.92 -16.60
CA LEU A 193 -1.98 -4.14 -17.45
C LEU A 193 -3.18 -3.29 -16.97
N LEU A 194 -3.32 -3.09 -15.66
CA LEU A 194 -4.36 -2.23 -15.09
C LEU A 194 -4.08 -0.75 -15.41
N PHE A 195 -2.82 -0.31 -15.29
CA PHE A 195 -2.39 1.02 -15.72
C PHE A 195 -2.59 1.22 -17.22
N ASP A 196 -2.25 0.26 -18.07
CA ASP A 196 -2.47 0.31 -19.52
C ASP A 196 -3.96 0.36 -19.86
N ALA A 197 -4.81 -0.36 -19.13
CA ALA A 197 -6.25 -0.32 -19.30
C ALA A 197 -6.84 1.04 -18.89
N ILE A 198 -6.34 1.62 -17.79
CA ILE A 198 -6.72 2.98 -17.33
C ILE A 198 -6.25 4.02 -18.34
N ASP A 199 -5.04 3.90 -18.89
CA ASP A 199 -4.49 4.83 -19.89
C ASP A 199 -5.30 4.75 -21.19
N SER A 200 -5.59 3.53 -21.68
CA SER A 200 -6.47 3.30 -22.84
C SER A 200 -7.89 3.84 -22.64
N TYR A 201 -8.41 3.78 -21.41
CA TYR A 201 -9.70 4.37 -21.06
C TYR A 201 -9.63 5.90 -21.07
N ASN A 202 -8.60 6.48 -20.45
CA ASN A 202 -8.40 7.92 -20.40
C ASN A 202 -8.20 8.51 -21.81
N ASP A 203 -7.44 7.84 -22.68
CA ASP A 203 -7.28 8.22 -24.08
C ASP A 203 -8.61 8.31 -24.82
N LYS A 204 -9.53 7.35 -24.58
CA LYS A 204 -10.88 7.39 -25.17
C LYS A 204 -11.69 8.60 -24.69
N PHE A 205 -11.56 8.98 -23.42
CA PHE A 205 -12.24 10.17 -22.89
C PHE A 205 -11.60 11.46 -23.38
N GLU A 206 -10.27 11.51 -23.44
CA GLU A 206 -9.53 12.63 -24.01
C GLU A 206 -9.96 12.87 -25.46
N LEU A 207 -10.01 11.81 -26.28
CA LEU A 207 -10.48 11.89 -27.67
C LEU A 207 -11.94 12.38 -27.75
N LYS A 208 -12.84 11.93 -26.86
CA LYS A 208 -14.22 12.43 -26.81
C LYS A 208 -14.27 13.92 -26.46
N ILE A 209 -13.44 14.39 -25.51
CA ILE A 209 -13.35 15.80 -25.13
C ILE A 209 -12.79 16.62 -26.29
N LYS A 210 -11.68 16.19 -26.90
CA LYS A 210 -11.07 16.83 -28.08
C LYS A 210 -12.06 16.95 -29.23
N ARG A 211 -12.81 15.89 -29.55
CA ARG A 211 -13.87 15.92 -30.58
C ARG A 211 -14.95 16.94 -30.27
N ARG A 212 -15.41 17.05 -29.01
CA ARG A 212 -16.42 18.05 -28.62
C ARG A 212 -15.90 19.48 -28.74
N ILE A 213 -14.67 19.74 -28.32
CA ILE A 213 -14.01 21.05 -28.46
C ILE A 213 -13.88 21.39 -29.95
N PHE A 214 -13.44 20.43 -30.76
CA PHE A 214 -13.33 20.61 -32.21
C PHE A 214 -14.68 20.91 -32.87
N SER A 215 -15.74 20.14 -32.55
CA SER A 215 -17.08 20.40 -33.05
C SER A 215 -17.57 21.79 -32.65
N PHE A 216 -17.29 22.24 -31.42
CA PHE A 216 -17.65 23.58 -30.97
C PHE A 216 -16.92 24.66 -31.77
N ILE A 217 -15.61 24.55 -31.94
CA ILE A 217 -14.80 25.47 -32.77
C ILE A 217 -15.33 25.49 -34.20
N PHE A 218 -15.65 24.32 -34.77
CA PHE A 218 -16.18 24.21 -36.12
C PHE A 218 -17.54 24.91 -36.27
N ILE A 219 -18.44 24.75 -35.30
CA ILE A 219 -19.74 25.45 -35.29
C ILE A 219 -19.53 26.97 -35.23
N VAL A 220 -18.64 27.45 -34.37
CA VAL A 220 -18.32 28.89 -34.27
C VAL A 220 -17.76 29.41 -35.58
N LEU A 221 -16.84 28.67 -36.22
CA LEU A 221 -16.28 29.04 -37.52
C LEU A 221 -17.35 29.04 -38.62
N ALA A 222 -18.27 28.08 -38.64
CA ALA A 222 -19.36 28.04 -39.61
C ALA A 222 -20.32 29.23 -39.43
N LEU A 223 -20.63 29.60 -38.19
CA LEU A 223 -21.46 30.79 -37.90
C LEU A 223 -20.77 32.08 -38.34
N ILE A 224 -19.48 32.24 -38.05
CA ILE A 224 -18.69 33.40 -38.48
C ILE A 224 -18.58 33.43 -40.01
N GLY A 225 -18.30 32.30 -40.65
CA GLY A 225 -18.23 32.18 -42.11
C GLY A 225 -19.57 32.53 -42.77
N SER A 226 -20.69 32.09 -42.20
CA SER A 226 -22.04 32.45 -42.66
C SER A 226 -22.31 33.94 -42.50
N LEU A 227 -21.93 34.53 -41.35
CA LEU A 227 -22.07 35.98 -41.12
C LEU A 227 -21.24 36.79 -42.13
N ILE A 228 -20.00 36.37 -42.39
CA ILE A 228 -19.14 36.96 -43.42
C ILE A 228 -19.77 36.81 -44.80
N ALA A 229 -20.26 35.62 -45.17
CA ALA A 229 -20.92 35.36 -46.45
C ALA A 229 -22.22 36.16 -46.64
N TYR A 230 -22.91 36.54 -45.57
CA TYR A 230 -24.06 37.44 -45.61
C TYR A 230 -23.66 38.92 -45.68
N VAL A 231 -22.66 39.32 -44.92
CA VAL A 231 -22.16 40.71 -44.86
C VAL A 231 -21.49 41.09 -46.19
N ILE A 232 -20.73 40.18 -46.82
CA ILE A 232 -20.01 40.46 -48.09
C ILE A 232 -20.98 40.97 -49.17
N PRO A 233 -22.02 40.24 -49.63
CA PRO A 233 -22.91 40.71 -50.69
C PRO A 233 -23.69 41.97 -50.32
N THR A 234 -24.06 42.10 -49.04
CA THR A 234 -24.84 43.24 -48.55
C THR A 234 -24.03 44.55 -48.58
N PHE A 235 -22.73 44.48 -48.28
CA PHE A 235 -21.81 45.62 -48.37
C PHE A 235 -21.14 45.77 -49.75
N TRP A 236 -21.08 44.69 -50.55
CA TRP A 236 -20.58 44.64 -51.93
C TRP A 236 -21.30 45.63 -52.84
N ASN A 237 -22.64 45.64 -52.75
CA ASN A 237 -23.48 46.54 -53.54
C ASN A 237 -23.38 48.01 -53.10
N LYS A 238 -22.76 48.31 -51.95
CA LYS A 238 -22.81 49.63 -51.32
C LYS A 238 -21.48 50.39 -51.32
N TYR A 239 -20.32 49.73 -51.36
CA TYR A 239 -19.03 50.39 -51.07
C TYR A 239 -17.82 50.06 -51.98
N ASN A 240 -18.00 49.46 -53.17
CA ASN A 240 -16.97 49.26 -54.21
C ASN A 240 -15.53 48.86 -53.74
N LEU A 241 -15.25 47.55 -53.84
CA LEU A 241 -13.95 46.87 -53.98
C LEU A 241 -12.82 47.04 -52.93
N GLU A 242 -12.72 48.12 -52.14
CA GLU A 242 -11.81 48.17 -50.98
C GLU A 242 -12.08 47.11 -49.88
N PRO A 243 -13.33 46.63 -49.65
CA PRO A 243 -13.60 45.64 -48.60
C PRO A 243 -13.01 44.24 -48.86
N LEU A 244 -12.64 43.91 -50.10
CA LEU A 244 -12.21 42.54 -50.47
C LEU A 244 -10.88 42.15 -49.81
N THR A 245 -9.92 43.08 -49.72
CA THR A 245 -8.62 42.84 -49.09
C THR A 245 -8.75 42.65 -47.57
N VAL A 246 -9.58 43.47 -46.93
CA VAL A 246 -9.88 43.34 -45.48
C VAL A 246 -10.58 42.02 -45.19
N VAL A 247 -11.56 41.63 -46.00
CA VAL A 247 -12.31 40.39 -45.82
C VAL A 247 -11.42 39.16 -46.06
N THR A 248 -10.64 39.12 -47.14
CA THR A 248 -9.71 38.02 -47.41
C THR A 248 -8.65 37.89 -46.34
N GLN A 249 -8.13 39.00 -45.81
CA GLN A 249 -7.17 38.99 -44.71
C GLN A 249 -7.79 38.47 -43.40
N ILE A 250 -9.04 38.83 -43.09
CA ILE A 250 -9.77 38.31 -41.94
C ILE A 250 -10.02 36.80 -42.10
N VAL A 251 -10.55 36.36 -43.25
CA VAL A 251 -10.83 34.94 -43.53
C VAL A 251 -9.56 34.10 -43.48
N PHE A 252 -8.45 34.59 -44.06
CA PHE A 252 -7.17 33.89 -44.03
C PHE A 252 -6.59 33.81 -42.62
N SER A 253 -6.70 34.88 -41.82
CA SER A 253 -6.28 34.88 -40.42
C SER A 253 -7.09 33.87 -39.59
N PHE A 254 -8.39 33.78 -39.81
CA PHE A 254 -9.25 32.79 -39.14
C PHE A 254 -8.93 31.34 -39.57
N LEU A 255 -8.68 31.10 -40.85
CA LEU A 255 -8.24 29.79 -41.35
C LEU A 255 -6.90 29.37 -40.73
N LEU A 256 -5.96 30.30 -40.60
CA LEU A 256 -4.66 30.04 -39.97
C LEU A 256 -4.82 29.71 -38.48
N LEU A 257 -5.69 30.45 -37.77
CA LEU A 257 -6.02 30.20 -36.36
C LEU A 257 -6.72 28.85 -36.15
N ALA A 258 -7.59 28.47 -37.08
CA ALA A 258 -8.26 27.17 -37.09
C ALA A 258 -7.27 26.02 -37.36
N LEU A 259 -6.35 26.21 -38.31
CA LEU A 259 -5.30 25.24 -38.64
C LEU A 259 -4.32 25.06 -37.47
N THR A 260 -3.89 26.15 -36.83
CA THR A 260 -3.04 26.08 -35.63
C THR A 260 -3.77 25.43 -34.48
N SER A 261 -5.07 25.70 -34.29
CA SER A 261 -5.87 25.05 -33.24
C SER A 261 -6.05 23.56 -33.52
N TYR A 262 -6.28 23.17 -34.77
CA TYR A 262 -6.33 21.77 -35.20
C TYR A 262 -5.01 21.06 -34.92
N PHE A 263 -3.88 21.67 -35.31
CA PHE A 263 -2.55 21.14 -35.03
C PHE A 263 -2.30 21.00 -33.53
N PHE A 264 -2.69 21.98 -32.72
CA PHE A 264 -2.52 21.94 -31.26
C PHE A 264 -3.43 20.92 -30.55
N LEU A 265 -4.61 20.63 -31.11
CA LEU A 265 -5.56 19.66 -30.57
C LEU A 265 -5.19 18.21 -30.90
N PHE A 266 -4.63 17.97 -32.09
CA PHE A 266 -4.38 16.63 -32.62
C PHE A 266 -2.91 16.20 -32.57
N HIS A 267 -1.96 17.13 -32.49
CA HIS A 267 -0.58 16.78 -32.16
C HIS A 267 -0.45 16.63 -30.64
N LYS A 268 0.23 15.55 -30.21
CA LYS A 268 0.47 15.23 -28.80
C LYS A 268 1.49 16.23 -28.25
N ILE A 269 1.04 17.45 -27.97
CA ILE A 269 1.91 18.46 -27.36
C ILE A 269 2.04 18.09 -25.89
N GLU A 270 3.18 17.50 -25.54
CA GLU A 270 3.61 17.15 -24.19
C GLU A 270 3.78 18.37 -23.26
N ASP A 271 3.44 19.57 -23.73
CA ASP A 271 3.60 20.79 -22.97
C ASP A 271 2.44 20.99 -21.98
N ASN A 272 2.68 20.55 -20.73
CA ASN A 272 1.82 20.78 -19.56
C ASN A 272 1.53 22.27 -19.27
N LYS A 273 2.16 23.20 -19.99
CA LYS A 273 1.93 24.64 -19.87
C LYS A 273 0.80 25.17 -20.75
N SER A 274 0.26 24.39 -21.69
CA SER A 274 -0.82 24.87 -22.56
C SER A 274 -2.16 25.01 -21.80
N LEU A 275 -2.88 26.11 -22.03
CA LEU A 275 -4.20 26.37 -21.43
C LEU A 275 -5.22 25.27 -21.78
N LEU A 276 -5.10 24.70 -22.98
CA LEU A 276 -5.97 23.65 -23.48
C LEU A 276 -5.69 22.32 -22.77
N THR A 277 -4.43 21.95 -22.59
CA THR A 277 -4.01 20.77 -21.81
C THR A 277 -4.50 20.88 -20.37
N ARG A 278 -4.38 22.06 -19.74
CA ARG A 278 -4.94 22.31 -18.40
C ARG A 278 -6.45 22.13 -18.33
N TYR A 279 -7.19 22.60 -19.34
CA TYR A 279 -8.64 22.43 -19.40
C TYR A 279 -9.03 20.96 -19.57
N ILE A 280 -8.36 20.23 -20.47
CA ILE A 280 -8.58 18.80 -20.71
C ILE A 280 -8.30 18.02 -19.43
N ASN A 281 -7.15 18.21 -18.79
CA ASN A 281 -6.79 17.52 -17.54
C ASN A 281 -7.80 17.81 -16.42
N LYS A 282 -8.23 19.07 -16.26
CA LYS A 282 -9.25 19.44 -15.26
C LYS A 282 -10.59 18.75 -15.52
N ARG A 283 -10.98 18.60 -16.80
CA ARG A 283 -12.20 17.88 -17.17
C ARG A 283 -12.06 16.37 -16.97
N LEU A 284 -10.91 15.80 -17.30
CA LEU A 284 -10.62 14.38 -17.16
C LEU A 284 -10.64 13.96 -15.69
N VAL A 285 -9.98 14.72 -14.80
CA VAL A 285 -10.06 14.54 -13.34
C VAL A 285 -11.51 14.62 -12.84
N LYS A 286 -12.29 15.60 -13.33
CA LYS A 286 -13.69 15.74 -12.91
C LYS A 286 -14.57 14.57 -13.35
N VAL A 287 -14.36 14.04 -14.56
CA VAL A 287 -15.11 12.89 -15.08
C VAL A 287 -14.77 11.62 -14.30
N ASN A 288 -13.49 11.37 -14.05
CA ASN A 288 -13.07 10.18 -13.28
C ASN A 288 -13.48 10.27 -11.81
N ARG A 289 -13.46 11.46 -11.20
CA ARG A 289 -14.01 11.65 -9.84
C ARG A 289 -15.50 11.32 -9.74
N ASN A 290 -16.29 11.62 -10.78
CA ASN A 290 -17.70 11.23 -10.83
C ASN A 290 -17.93 9.72 -10.99
N LEU A 291 -16.89 8.96 -11.39
CA LEU A 291 -16.90 7.51 -11.50
C LEU A 291 -16.23 6.84 -10.30
N ASN A 292 -15.94 7.57 -9.21
CA ASN A 292 -15.18 7.11 -8.04
C ASN A 292 -13.76 6.62 -8.38
N ILE A 293 -13.14 7.16 -9.43
CA ILE A 293 -11.75 6.88 -9.81
C ILE A 293 -10.91 8.12 -9.48
N ASP A 294 -10.06 8.05 -8.44
CA ASP A 294 -9.13 9.13 -8.11
C ASP A 294 -7.81 8.97 -8.87
N LEU A 295 -7.68 9.71 -9.97
CA LEU A 295 -6.47 9.73 -10.77
C LEU A 295 -5.24 10.27 -10.03
N THR A 296 -5.44 11.09 -9.00
CA THR A 296 -4.34 11.68 -8.21
C THR A 296 -3.66 10.60 -7.39
N GLU A 297 -4.47 9.76 -6.75
CA GLU A 297 -4.03 8.62 -5.96
C GLU A 297 -3.41 7.54 -6.85
N ILE A 298 -4.04 7.22 -7.99
CA ILE A 298 -3.50 6.26 -8.98
C ILE A 298 -2.13 6.71 -9.52
N ASN A 299 -1.94 8.00 -9.78
CA ASN A 299 -0.66 8.52 -10.24
C ASN A 299 0.40 8.49 -9.14
N LYS A 300 0.03 8.71 -7.88
CA LYS A 300 0.93 8.57 -6.73
C LYS A 300 1.41 7.11 -6.61
N ILE A 301 0.48 6.16 -6.62
CA ILE A 301 0.77 4.72 -6.60
C ILE A 301 1.68 4.33 -7.79
N ARG A 302 1.45 4.91 -8.98
CA ARG A 302 2.28 4.66 -10.18
C ARG A 302 3.72 5.15 -10.01
N GLU A 303 3.94 6.30 -9.37
CA GLU A 303 5.28 6.83 -9.13
C GLU A 303 6.01 6.02 -8.05
N ASP A 304 5.32 5.66 -6.97
CA ASP A 304 5.85 4.78 -5.92
C ASP A 304 6.31 3.42 -6.53
N PHE A 305 5.51 2.87 -7.44
CA PHE A 305 5.80 1.59 -8.12
C PHE A 305 6.92 1.66 -9.18
N LYS A 306 7.31 2.84 -9.66
CA LYS A 306 8.48 3.01 -10.56
C LYS A 306 9.80 3.06 -9.79
N HIS A 307 9.74 3.37 -8.50
CA HIS A 307 10.90 3.50 -7.63
C HIS A 307 11.22 2.22 -6.83
N GLU A 308 10.39 1.17 -6.99
CA GLU A 308 10.61 -0.22 -6.56
C GLU A 308 11.09 -1.15 -7.71
#